data_AF-A0A4Y1RAG6-F1
#
_entry.id   AF-A0A4Y1RAG6-F1
#
_cell.length_a   1.000
_cell.length_b   1.000
_cell.length_c   1.000
_cell.angle_alpha   90.00
_cell.angle_beta   90.00
_cell.angle_gamma   90.00
#
_symmetry.space_group_name_H-M   'P 1'
#
loop_
_entity.id
_entity.type
_entity.pdbx_description
1 polymer ?
#
loop_
_entity_poly.entity_id
_entity_poly.type
_entity_poly.pdbx_seq_one_letter_code
_entity_poly.pdbx_strand_id
1 'polypeptide(L)'
;ADGLQGQIQQVDKLTAPLQLQAHNNFRFQSKPKPIRAMRAVVQRVASASVEVEGRTVSEIGPGLVVLVGLHESDSNSDADYICRKVLNMRLFPNESSGRGWDQNVMHRNYEVLL
;
A
#
# COMPACT_ATOMS: atom_id res chain seq x y z
N ALA A 1 -62.68 -48.02 17.38
CA ALA A 1 -61.60 -47.35 18.14
C ALA A 1 -60.84 -46.54 17.10
N ASP A 2 -61.42 -45.39 16.76
CA ASP A 2 -61.27 -44.78 15.45
C ASP A 2 -61.27 -43.27 15.56
N GLY A 3 -60.43 -42.65 14.75
CA GLY A 3 -60.82 -41.45 14.04
C GLY A 3 -60.64 -40.13 14.76
N LEU A 4 -59.61 -39.42 14.30
CA LEU A 4 -59.65 -37.99 13.94
C LEU A 4 -60.08 -36.99 15.02
N GLN A 5 -59.07 -36.32 15.60
CA GLN A 5 -59.05 -34.92 16.08
C GLN A 5 -57.62 -34.70 16.63
N GLY A 6 -56.88 -33.63 16.39
CA GLY A 6 -57.10 -32.38 15.69
C GLY A 6 -55.87 -31.49 15.97
N GLN A 7 -55.46 -30.75 14.95
CA GLN A 7 -54.84 -29.42 15.00
C GLN A 7 -53.49 -29.15 15.73
N ILE A 8 -52.49 -28.83 14.89
CA ILE A 8 -51.72 -27.56 14.87
C ILE A 8 -50.96 -27.18 16.15
N GLN A 9 -49.63 -27.33 16.09
CA GLN A 9 -48.71 -26.30 16.56
C GLN A 9 -47.41 -26.31 15.73
N GLN A 10 -47.27 -25.26 14.92
CA GLN A 10 -46.03 -24.85 14.29
C GLN A 10 -44.98 -24.52 15.37
N VAL A 11 -43.76 -25.02 15.26
CA VAL A 11 -42.58 -24.23 15.61
C VAL A 11 -41.38 -24.64 14.75
N ASP A 12 -40.81 -23.62 14.11
CA ASP A 12 -39.75 -23.56 13.12
C ASP A 12 -38.51 -24.44 13.33
N LYS A 13 -38.12 -25.19 12.29
CA LYS A 13 -36.72 -25.39 11.85
C LYS A 13 -36.64 -25.52 10.32
N LEU A 14 -37.05 -24.47 9.62
CA LEU A 14 -36.75 -24.31 8.20
C LEU A 14 -35.32 -23.76 8.04
N THR A 15 -34.62 -24.31 7.04
CA THR A 15 -33.37 -23.82 6.43
C THR A 15 -32.07 -24.09 7.19
N ALA A 16 -31.54 -25.31 7.04
CA ALA A 16 -30.09 -25.49 7.01
C ALA A 16 -29.57 -25.00 5.64
N PRO A 17 -28.68 -24.00 5.56
CA PRO A 17 -28.09 -23.64 4.29
C PRO A 17 -27.07 -24.71 3.88
N LEU A 18 -27.26 -25.24 2.67
CA LEU A 18 -26.25 -25.93 1.87
C LEU A 18 -24.96 -25.08 1.86
N GLN A 19 -23.92 -25.50 2.58
CA GLN A 19 -22.58 -24.95 2.40
C GLN A 19 -21.87 -25.74 1.31
N LEU A 20 -21.94 -25.21 0.09
CA LEU A 20 -21.15 -25.67 -1.05
C LEU A 20 -19.96 -24.71 -1.26
N GLN A 21 -18.76 -25.29 -1.15
CA GLN A 21 -17.51 -24.98 -1.87
C GLN A 21 -16.76 -23.65 -1.64
N ALA A 22 -15.69 -23.80 -0.85
CA ALA A 22 -14.28 -23.67 -1.25
C ALA A 22 -13.72 -22.36 -1.86
N HIS A 23 -12.56 -21.98 -1.29
CA HIS A 23 -11.40 -21.28 -1.86
C HIS A 23 -11.16 -19.81 -1.48
N ASN A 24 -9.87 -19.61 -1.21
CA ASN A 24 -9.10 -18.38 -1.11
C ASN A 24 -9.14 -17.56 0.19
N ASN A 25 -8.02 -17.02 0.68
CA ASN A 25 -6.61 -17.40 0.61
C ASN A 25 -5.84 -16.32 1.41
N PHE A 26 -4.68 -16.69 1.94
CA PHE A 26 -3.60 -15.79 2.34
C PHE A 26 -3.95 -14.65 3.32
N ARG A 27 -3.87 -14.95 4.62
CA ARG A 27 -3.33 -13.97 5.55
C ARG A 27 -1.89 -13.68 5.12
N PHE A 28 -1.67 -12.57 4.40
CA PHE A 28 -0.34 -11.99 4.20
C PHE A 28 0.18 -11.47 5.54
N GLN A 29 0.61 -12.37 6.42
CA GLN A 29 1.61 -12.02 7.42
C GLN A 29 2.98 -12.10 6.76
N SER A 30 3.27 -11.18 5.84
CA SER A 30 4.64 -11.04 5.34
C SER A 30 5.47 -10.49 6.49
N LYS A 31 6.27 -11.35 7.14
CA LYS A 31 7.39 -10.88 7.95
C LYS A 31 8.16 -9.83 7.11
N PRO A 32 8.59 -8.69 7.69
CA PRO A 32 9.31 -7.69 6.92
C PRO A 32 10.50 -8.36 6.26
N LYS A 33 10.55 -8.30 4.93
CA LYS A 33 11.66 -8.88 4.17
C LYS A 33 12.95 -8.16 4.61
N PRO A 34 13.99 -8.87 5.04
CA PRO A 34 15.24 -8.23 5.43
C PRO A 34 15.85 -7.56 4.20
N ILE A 35 16.04 -6.25 4.29
CA ILE A 35 16.79 -5.49 3.28
C ILE A 35 18.23 -5.98 3.31
N ARG A 36 18.76 -6.36 2.15
CA ARG A 36 20.12 -6.88 2.03
C ARG A 36 21.14 -5.78 2.26
N ALA A 37 21.18 -4.79 1.37
CA ALA A 37 22.09 -3.66 1.48
C ALA A 37 21.54 -2.36 0.88
N MET A 38 20.60 -2.39 -0.08
CA MET A 38 20.03 -1.24 -0.79
C MET A 38 19.65 -0.11 0.17
N ARG A 39 20.08 1.11 -0.14
CA ARG A 39 19.75 2.31 0.62
C ARG A 39 19.15 3.36 -0.29
N ALA A 40 18.31 4.20 0.30
CA ALA A 40 17.78 5.38 -0.35
C ALA A 40 17.87 6.57 0.60
N VAL A 41 18.36 7.69 0.10
CA VAL A 41 18.26 9.00 0.77
C VAL A 41 17.08 9.72 0.15
N VAL A 42 16.06 9.98 0.96
CA VAL A 42 14.82 10.65 0.50
C VAL A 42 14.81 12.08 0.98
N GLN A 43 14.69 13.00 0.03
CA GLN A 43 14.64 14.44 0.29
C GLN A 43 13.28 14.98 -0.14
N ARG A 44 12.61 15.69 0.77
CA ARG A 44 11.41 16.46 0.43
C ARG A 44 11.83 17.76 -0.22
N VAL A 45 11.36 18.01 -1.43
CA VAL A 45 11.78 19.18 -2.23
C VAL A 45 10.58 20.04 -2.65
N ALA A 46 10.83 21.34 -2.83
CA ALA A 46 9.89 22.24 -3.48
C ALA A 46 9.97 22.13 -5.02
N SER A 47 11.15 21.82 -5.53
CA SER A 47 11.45 21.50 -6.93
C SER A 47 12.81 20.82 -7.01
N ALA A 48 13.07 20.08 -8.08
CA ALA A 48 14.39 19.51 -8.38
C ALA A 48 14.58 19.30 -9.89
N SER A 49 15.82 19.27 -10.35
CA SER A 49 16.16 18.99 -11.74
C SER A 49 17.47 18.21 -11.84
N VAL A 50 17.65 17.52 -12.97
CA VAL A 50 18.91 16.89 -13.38
C VAL A 50 19.39 17.55 -14.66
N GLU A 51 20.66 17.92 -14.69
CA GLU A 51 21.31 18.51 -15.86
C GLU A 51 22.50 17.66 -16.32
N VAL A 52 22.63 17.51 -17.63
CA VAL A 52 23.79 16.89 -18.26
C VAL A 52 24.34 17.90 -19.27
N GLU A 53 25.61 18.27 -19.10
CA GLU A 53 26.28 19.28 -19.94
C GLU A 53 25.50 20.62 -20.04
N GLY A 54 24.90 21.04 -18.93
CA GLY A 54 24.12 22.29 -18.86
C GLY A 54 22.75 22.23 -19.55
N ARG A 55 22.27 21.04 -19.91
CA ARG A 55 20.91 20.82 -20.43
C ARG A 55 20.09 20.04 -19.42
N THR A 56 18.92 20.57 -19.06
CA THR A 56 17.96 19.88 -18.21
C THR A 56 17.43 18.65 -18.92
N VAL A 57 17.63 17.48 -18.32
CA VAL A 57 17.12 16.19 -18.83
C VAL A 57 15.85 15.75 -18.13
N SER A 58 15.63 16.23 -16.90
CA SER A 58 14.42 15.97 -16.12
C SER A 58 14.25 17.06 -15.06
N GLU A 59 13.01 17.40 -14.74
CA GLU A 59 12.65 18.32 -13.67
C GLU A 59 11.34 17.88 -13.02
N ILE A 60 11.16 18.27 -11.76
CA ILE A 60 9.93 18.07 -11.00
C ILE A 60 9.59 19.34 -10.22
N GLY A 61 8.29 19.54 -9.98
CA GLY A 61 7.78 20.50 -9.00
C GLY A 61 7.88 19.97 -7.57
N PRO A 62 6.91 20.29 -6.70
CA PRO A 62 6.87 19.76 -5.34
C PRO A 62 6.86 18.23 -5.33
N GLY A 63 7.75 17.63 -4.53
CA GLY A 63 7.96 16.19 -4.64
C GLY A 63 9.04 15.62 -3.74
N LEU A 64 9.57 14.48 -4.18
CA LEU A 64 10.69 13.78 -3.55
C LEU A 64 11.84 13.62 -4.54
N VAL A 65 13.06 13.89 -4.08
CA VAL A 65 14.29 13.37 -4.69
C VAL A 65 14.71 12.13 -3.92
N VAL A 66 15.05 11.05 -4.63
CA VAL A 66 15.44 9.78 -4.03
C VAL A 66 16.77 9.31 -4.61
N LEU A 67 17.84 9.52 -3.86
CA LEU A 67 19.15 9.01 -4.25
C LEU A 67 19.27 7.55 -3.84
N VAL A 68 19.34 6.65 -4.82
CA VAL A 68 19.37 5.19 -4.60
C VAL A 68 20.79 4.65 -4.69
N GLY A 69 21.24 3.99 -3.62
CA GLY A 69 22.48 3.23 -3.59
C GLY A 69 22.20 1.74 -3.73
N LEU A 70 22.75 1.12 -4.76
CA LEU A 70 22.66 -0.31 -5.04
C LEU A 70 23.92 -1.04 -4.55
N HIS A 71 23.75 -2.30 -4.17
CA HIS A 71 24.82 -3.22 -3.79
C HIS A 71 24.66 -4.54 -4.55
N GLU A 72 25.77 -5.27 -4.76
CA GLU A 72 25.78 -6.54 -5.51
C GLU A 72 24.87 -7.63 -4.93
N SER A 73 24.54 -7.54 -3.65
CA SER A 73 23.69 -8.51 -2.94
C SER A 73 22.21 -8.16 -2.95
N ASP A 74 21.85 -7.03 -3.56
CA ASP A 74 20.47 -6.57 -3.69
C ASP A 74 19.69 -7.38 -4.71
N SER A 75 18.38 -7.40 -4.50
CA SER A 75 17.42 -8.12 -5.33
C SER A 75 16.27 -7.20 -5.73
N ASN A 76 15.48 -7.62 -6.72
CA ASN A 76 14.27 -6.89 -7.13
C ASN A 76 13.32 -6.60 -5.96
N SER A 77 13.29 -7.48 -4.95
CA SER A 77 12.45 -7.27 -3.79
C SER A 77 12.94 -6.18 -2.82
N ASP A 78 14.23 -5.84 -2.85
CA ASP A 78 14.76 -4.68 -2.13
C ASP A 78 14.28 -3.40 -2.83
N ALA A 79 14.28 -3.38 -4.17
CA ALA A 79 13.70 -2.29 -4.96
C ALA A 79 12.19 -2.14 -4.69
N ASP A 80 11.42 -3.23 -4.73
CA ASP A 80 9.98 -3.22 -4.39
C ASP A 80 9.73 -2.66 -2.99
N TYR A 81 10.60 -3.01 -2.04
CA TYR A 81 10.52 -2.48 -0.69
C TYR A 81 10.77 -0.97 -0.65
N ILE A 82 11.82 -0.48 -1.30
CA ILE A 82 12.17 0.94 -1.35
C ILE A 82 11.06 1.73 -2.05
N CYS A 83 10.59 1.28 -3.22
CA CYS A 83 9.49 1.90 -3.94
C CYS A 83 8.24 2.03 -3.06
N ARG A 84 7.82 0.93 -2.41
CA ARG A 84 6.68 0.97 -1.50
C ARG A 84 6.92 1.89 -0.30
N LYS A 85 8.14 1.96 0.25
CA LYS A 85 8.46 2.87 1.34
C LYS A 85 8.39 4.33 0.89
N VAL A 86 9.05 4.69 -0.21
CA VAL A 86 9.05 6.04 -0.78
C VAL A 86 7.63 6.53 -1.04
N LEU A 87 6.83 5.74 -1.75
CA LEU A 87 5.47 6.13 -2.14
C LEU A 87 4.51 6.29 -0.95
N ASN A 88 4.75 5.56 0.15
CA ASN A 88 3.86 5.57 1.32
C ASN A 88 4.38 6.38 2.51
N MET A 89 5.59 6.95 2.44
CA MET A 89 6.13 7.78 3.53
C MET A 89 5.36 9.09 3.66
N ARG A 90 4.91 9.39 4.87
CA ARG A 90 4.06 10.56 5.18
C ARG A 90 4.93 11.78 5.48
N LEU A 91 5.56 12.34 4.44
CA LEU A 91 6.52 13.44 4.56
C LEU A 91 5.89 14.82 4.40
N PHE A 92 4.64 14.89 3.95
CA PHE A 92 3.96 16.13 3.63
C PHE A 92 2.90 16.48 4.69
N PRO A 93 2.68 17.78 4.95
CA PRO A 93 1.60 18.20 5.83
C PRO A 93 0.24 17.93 5.16
N ASN A 94 -0.80 17.83 5.99
CA ASN A 94 -2.19 17.87 5.54
C ASN A 94 -2.70 19.30 5.68
N GLU A 95 -3.09 19.91 4.56
CA GLU A 95 -3.54 21.30 4.54
C GLU A 95 -4.89 21.48 5.24
N SER A 96 -5.80 20.52 5.10
CA SER A 96 -7.13 20.60 5.71
C SER A 96 -7.09 20.46 7.24
N SER A 97 -6.18 19.64 7.78
CA SER A 97 -6.07 19.41 9.23
C SER A 97 -4.92 20.16 9.91
N GLY A 98 -4.00 20.75 9.15
CA GLY A 98 -2.77 21.37 9.65
C GLY A 98 -1.73 20.39 10.21
N ARG A 99 -2.01 19.07 10.20
CA ARG A 99 -1.11 18.07 10.77
C ARG A 99 0.13 17.88 9.89
N GLY A 100 1.31 18.03 10.49
CA GLY A 100 2.59 17.66 9.86
C GLY A 100 2.77 16.14 9.78
N TRP A 101 3.56 15.67 8.80
CA TRP A 101 3.88 14.25 8.62
C TRP A 101 2.65 13.34 8.42
N ASP A 102 1.73 13.78 7.56
CA ASP A 102 0.41 13.15 7.43
C ASP A 102 0.14 12.58 6.04
N GLN A 103 0.61 13.25 4.99
CA GLN A 103 0.34 12.88 3.61
C GLN A 103 1.60 12.33 2.93
N ASN A 104 1.43 11.33 2.08
CA ASN A 104 2.50 10.82 1.22
C ASN A 104 2.51 11.56 -0.13
N VAL A 105 3.50 11.24 -0.96
CA VAL A 105 3.68 11.90 -2.27
C VAL A 105 2.46 11.70 -3.19
N MET A 106 1.81 10.53 -3.12
CA MET A 106 0.66 10.20 -3.95
C MET A 106 -0.58 11.00 -3.56
N HIS A 107 -0.88 11.13 -2.26
CA HIS A 107 -2.03 11.90 -1.79
C HIS A 107 -1.93 13.39 -2.16
N ARG A 108 -0.70 13.91 -2.28
CA ARG A 108 -0.43 15.29 -2.69
C ARG A 108 -0.45 15.47 -4.21
N ASN A 109 -0.55 14.39 -4.98
CA ASN A 109 -0.33 14.38 -6.43
C ASN A 109 1.02 15.05 -6.80
N TYR A 110 2.05 14.72 -6.03
CA TYR A 110 3.40 15.24 -6.17
C TYR A 110 4.29 14.26 -6.95
N GLU A 111 5.44 14.73 -7.36
CA GLU A 111 6.33 14.01 -8.27
C GLU A 111 7.52 13.36 -7.54
N VAL A 112 8.17 12.41 -8.21
CA VAL A 112 9.37 11.73 -7.70
C VAL A 112 10.44 11.77 -8.77
N LEU A 113 11.64 12.22 -8.38
CA LEU A 113 12.85 12.20 -9.18
C LEU A 113 13.82 11.20 -8.54
N LEU A 114 14.27 10.21 -9.31
CA LEU A 114 15.25 9.19 -8.90
C LEU A 114 16.64 9.54 -9.44
#